data_AF-A0A0R3PBE6-F1
#
_entry.id   AF-A0A0R3PBE6-F1
#
_cell.length_a   1.000
_cell.length_b   1.000
_cell.length_c   1.000
_cell.angle_alpha   90.00
_cell.angle_beta   90.00
_cell.angle_gamma   90.00
#
_symmetry.space_group_name_H-M   'P 1'
#
loop_
_entity.id
_entity.type
_entity.pdbx_description
1 polymer ?
#
loop_
_entity_poly.entity_id
_entity_poly.type
_entity_poly.pdbx_seq_one_letter_code
_entity_poly.pdbx_strand_id
1 'polypeptide(L)'
;MKSTSFSAPKIGQAMLRFRVLEQEELENRKDDVYSTNYLPKRYSKNSAEYGRPKPGTLTEMRAKKASKHIAKEMLHLCQVIREYGCLSKDGRVTITFGKLFTVYENISDKVVGMLLCARKHRMVCFEGEMLFQRRDDDVLITLLLSDEEIQHRINAIKD
;
A
#
# COMPACT_ATOMS: atom_id res chain seq x y z
N MET A 1 -23.12 44.68 19.61
CA MET A 1 -23.65 43.46 18.93
C MET A 1 -23.53 43.71 17.42
N LYS A 2 -22.60 43.04 16.73
CA LYS A 2 -22.45 43.18 15.27
C LYS A 2 -23.30 42.09 14.60
N SER A 3 -24.41 42.50 14.00
CA SER A 3 -25.27 41.63 13.19
C SER A 3 -24.55 41.31 11.88
N THR A 4 -24.09 40.06 11.73
CA THR A 4 -23.60 39.53 10.45
C THR A 4 -24.80 39.19 9.59
N SER A 5 -25.16 40.07 8.65
CA SER A 5 -26.14 39.79 7.62
C SER A 5 -25.53 38.82 6.59
N PHE A 6 -25.97 37.57 6.63
CA PHE A 6 -25.71 36.65 5.53
C PHE A 6 -26.59 37.06 4.33
N SER A 7 -25.96 37.69 3.33
CA SER A 7 -26.59 37.98 2.05
C SER A 7 -26.79 36.67 1.28
N ALA A 8 -28.04 36.27 1.05
CA ALA A 8 -28.36 35.10 0.25
C ALA A 8 -27.81 35.29 -1.19
N PRO A 9 -27.17 34.28 -1.79
CA PRO A 9 -26.66 34.39 -3.15
C PRO A 9 -27.80 34.73 -4.11
N LYS A 10 -27.61 35.78 -4.92
CA LYS A 10 -28.60 36.22 -5.93
C LYS A 10 -28.90 35.04 -6.86
N ILE A 11 -30.18 34.78 -7.15
CA ILE A 11 -30.66 33.64 -7.96
C ILE A 11 -29.85 33.41 -9.25
N GLY A 12 -29.42 34.48 -9.92
CA GLY A 12 -28.56 34.39 -11.12
C GLY A 12 -27.18 33.75 -10.87
N GLN A 13 -26.58 33.95 -9.69
CA GLN A 13 -25.31 33.32 -9.31
C GLN A 13 -25.46 31.82 -9.06
N ALA A 14 -26.60 31.40 -8.49
CA ALA A 14 -26.92 29.99 -8.32
C ALA A 14 -27.13 29.29 -9.68
N MET A 15 -27.88 29.91 -10.60
CA MET A 15 -28.07 29.36 -11.96
C MET A 15 -26.76 29.21 -12.73
N LEU A 16 -25.82 30.16 -12.60
CA LEU A 16 -24.49 30.03 -13.20
C LEU A 16 -23.70 28.87 -12.60
N ARG A 17 -23.73 28.71 -11.27
CA ARG A 17 -23.12 27.56 -10.59
C ARG A 17 -23.69 26.24 -11.08
N PHE A 18 -25.02 26.13 -11.22
CA PHE A 18 -25.67 24.92 -11.72
C PHE A 18 -25.23 24.59 -13.15
N ARG A 19 -25.11 25.58 -14.04
CA ARG A 19 -24.61 25.36 -15.40
C ARG A 19 -23.16 24.85 -15.42
N VAL A 20 -22.30 25.39 -14.55
CA VAL A 20 -20.90 24.92 -14.43
C VAL A 20 -20.87 23.48 -13.92
N LEU A 21 -21.63 23.16 -12.87
CA LEU A 21 -21.72 21.80 -12.34
C LEU A 21 -22.26 20.80 -13.38
N GLU A 22 -23.27 21.19 -14.16
CA GLU A 22 -23.81 20.38 -15.24
C GLU A 22 -22.75 20.09 -16.32
N GLN A 23 -21.94 21.09 -16.69
CA GLN A 23 -20.84 20.92 -17.63
C GLN A 23 -19.76 19.95 -17.08
N GLU A 24 -19.35 20.13 -15.82
CA GLU A 24 -18.40 19.24 -15.15
C GLU A 24 -18.93 17.80 -15.04
N GLU A 25 -20.23 17.62 -14.74
CA GLU A 25 -20.85 16.30 -14.65
C GLU A 25 -20.88 15.62 -16.01
N LEU A 26 -21.24 16.34 -17.08
CA LEU A 26 -21.22 15.82 -18.45
C LEU A 26 -19.81 15.41 -18.88
N GLU A 27 -18.78 16.16 -18.48
CA GLU A 27 -17.39 15.79 -18.74
C GLU A 27 -16.97 14.54 -17.96
N ASN A 28 -17.26 14.47 -16.66
CA ASN A 28 -16.97 13.32 -15.82
C ASN A 28 -17.68 12.05 -16.31
N ARG A 29 -18.93 12.19 -16.80
CA ARG A 29 -19.74 11.08 -17.33
C ARG A 29 -19.11 10.43 -18.56
N LYS A 30 -18.32 11.15 -19.37
CA LYS A 30 -17.64 10.57 -20.55
C LYS A 30 -16.64 9.47 -20.16
N ASP A 31 -16.05 9.58 -18.97
CA ASP A 31 -15.09 8.63 -18.45
C ASP A 31 -15.74 7.59 -17.49
N ASP A 32 -17.05 7.67 -17.27
CA ASP A 32 -17.80 6.74 -16.43
C ASP A 32 -18.09 5.43 -17.16
N VAL A 33 -17.56 4.33 -16.61
CA VAL A 33 -17.69 2.96 -17.12
C VAL A 33 -19.15 2.48 -17.09
N TYR A 34 -20.00 3.08 -16.26
CA TYR A 34 -21.42 2.73 -16.16
C TYR A 34 -22.33 3.59 -17.05
N SER A 35 -21.76 4.53 -17.82
CA SER A 35 -22.54 5.35 -18.75
C SER A 35 -22.91 4.56 -20.02
N THR A 36 -24.10 4.81 -20.55
CA THR A 36 -24.60 4.17 -21.79
C THR A 36 -23.67 4.38 -22.99
N ASN A 37 -22.96 5.50 -23.04
CA ASN A 37 -22.07 5.89 -24.15
C ASN A 37 -20.58 5.66 -23.83
N TYR A 38 -20.26 4.85 -22.82
CA TYR A 38 -18.87 4.58 -22.46
C TYR A 38 -18.13 3.83 -23.58
N LEU A 39 -16.96 4.37 -23.97
CA LEU A 39 -16.07 3.71 -24.91
C LEU A 39 -14.80 3.23 -24.17
N PRO A 40 -14.56 1.90 -24.08
CA PRO A 40 -13.38 1.37 -23.40
C PRO A 40 -12.08 1.85 -24.04
N LYS A 41 -11.25 2.56 -23.27
CA LYS A 41 -9.91 2.98 -23.70
C LYS A 41 -8.99 1.75 -23.74
N ARG A 42 -8.45 1.43 -24.92
CA ARG A 42 -7.47 0.36 -25.11
C ARG A 42 -6.06 0.94 -25.10
N TYR A 43 -5.37 0.74 -23.98
CA TYR A 43 -3.98 1.13 -23.83
C TYR A 43 -3.05 0.11 -24.49
N SER A 44 -1.99 0.58 -25.15
CA SER A 44 -0.90 -0.30 -25.58
C SER A 44 -0.16 -0.85 -24.36
N LYS A 45 0.24 -2.12 -24.38
CA LYS A 45 1.02 -2.75 -23.29
C LYS A 45 2.32 -2.03 -22.96
N ASN A 46 2.88 -1.30 -23.94
CA ASN A 46 4.13 -0.54 -23.78
C ASN A 46 3.88 0.91 -23.34
N SER A 47 2.61 1.32 -23.17
CA SER A 47 2.29 2.68 -22.73
C SER A 47 2.47 2.81 -21.21
N ALA A 48 2.94 3.97 -20.76
CA ALA A 48 3.15 4.23 -19.33
C ALA A 48 1.83 4.20 -18.52
N GLU A 49 0.71 4.41 -19.19
CA GLU A 49 -0.64 4.42 -18.60
C GLU A 49 -1.23 3.01 -18.46
N TYR A 50 -0.68 2.01 -19.14
CA TYR A 50 -1.18 0.63 -19.07
C TYR A 50 -1.04 0.06 -17.66
N GLY A 51 -2.15 -0.41 -17.08
CA GLY A 51 -2.18 -1.00 -15.74
C GLY A 51 -1.96 -0.01 -14.60
N ARG A 52 -2.10 1.30 -14.83
CA ARG A 52 -1.94 2.34 -13.80
C ARG A 52 -3.22 3.17 -13.63
N PRO A 53 -3.53 3.61 -12.40
CA PRO A 53 -4.61 4.57 -12.19
C PRO A 53 -4.31 5.89 -12.88
N LYS A 54 -5.34 6.59 -13.34
CA LYS A 54 -5.21 7.92 -13.93
C LYS A 54 -4.52 8.89 -12.93
N PRO A 55 -3.51 9.65 -13.37
CA PRO A 55 -2.85 10.65 -12.53
C PRO A 55 -3.84 11.66 -11.94
N GLY A 56 -3.64 12.06 -10.69
CA GLY A 56 -4.47 13.04 -9.97
C GLY A 56 -5.78 12.48 -9.40
N THR A 57 -6.12 11.21 -9.67
CA THR A 57 -7.36 10.62 -9.17
C THR A 57 -7.24 10.13 -7.73
N LEU A 58 -8.39 10.01 -7.06
CA LEU A 58 -8.46 9.37 -5.73
C LEU A 58 -7.91 7.94 -5.74
N THR A 59 -8.07 7.21 -6.85
CA THR A 59 -7.54 5.84 -7.00
C THR A 59 -6.01 5.83 -6.99
N GLU A 60 -5.36 6.78 -7.66
CA GLU A 60 -3.90 6.93 -7.60
C GLU A 60 -3.45 7.23 -6.16
N MET A 61 -4.11 8.16 -5.48
CA MET A 61 -3.78 8.49 -4.09
C MET A 61 -3.95 7.29 -3.15
N ARG A 62 -5.02 6.50 -3.30
CA ARG A 62 -5.24 5.27 -2.54
C ARG A 62 -4.16 4.23 -2.83
N ALA A 63 -3.77 4.06 -4.08
CA ALA A 63 -2.70 3.13 -4.47
C ALA A 63 -1.35 3.54 -3.85
N LYS A 64 -0.98 4.83 -3.90
CA LYS A 64 0.23 5.35 -3.24
C LYS A 64 0.19 5.12 -1.72
N LYS A 65 -0.94 5.42 -1.08
CA LYS A 65 -1.14 5.22 0.36
C LYS A 65 -1.01 3.74 0.75
N ALA A 66 -1.65 2.84 0.00
CA ALA A 66 -1.55 1.41 0.21
C ALA A 66 -0.11 0.90 0.03
N SER A 67 0.61 1.38 -0.98
CA SER A 67 2.02 1.05 -1.19
C SER A 67 2.91 1.50 -0.03
N LYS A 68 2.72 2.74 0.48
CA LYS A 68 3.46 3.24 1.66
C LYS A 68 3.14 2.40 2.91
N HIS A 69 1.88 2.02 3.08
CA HIS A 69 1.44 1.15 4.17
C HIS A 69 2.13 -0.22 4.13
N ILE A 70 2.11 -0.91 2.99
CA ILE A 70 2.76 -2.22 2.83
C ILE A 70 4.27 -2.10 3.06
N ALA A 71 4.92 -1.03 2.59
CA ALA A 71 6.34 -0.80 2.85
C ALA A 71 6.65 -0.68 4.34
N LYS A 72 5.81 0.02 5.11
CA LYS A 72 5.93 0.13 6.57
C LYS A 72 5.77 -1.23 7.25
N GLU A 73 4.76 -2.00 6.86
CA GLU A 73 4.52 -3.34 7.40
C GLU A 73 5.72 -4.28 7.13
N MET A 74 6.34 -4.21 5.94
CA MET A 74 7.51 -5.03 5.63
C MET A 74 8.72 -4.68 6.51
N LEU A 75 8.93 -3.40 6.82
CA LEU A 75 10.00 -3.00 7.72
C LEU A 75 9.71 -3.41 9.16
N HIS A 76 8.46 -3.32 9.60
CA HIS A 76 8.07 -3.79 10.92
C HIS A 76 8.33 -5.30 11.05
N LEU A 77 8.01 -6.09 10.01
CA LEU A 77 8.37 -7.50 9.94
C LEU A 77 9.89 -7.73 10.11
N CYS A 78 10.73 -6.96 9.42
CA CYS A 78 12.18 -7.06 9.61
C CYS A 78 12.62 -6.74 11.04
N GLN A 79 12.00 -5.76 11.71
CA GLN A 79 12.28 -5.45 13.12
C GLN A 79 11.90 -6.60 14.04
N VAL A 80 10.72 -7.21 13.84
CA VAL A 80 10.28 -8.37 14.63
C VAL A 80 11.24 -9.55 14.42
N ILE A 81 11.64 -9.83 13.18
CA ILE A 81 12.64 -10.88 12.91
C ILE A 81 13.97 -10.55 13.61
N ARG A 82 14.38 -9.28 13.64
CA ARG A 82 15.60 -8.85 14.35
C ARG A 82 15.51 -9.09 15.86
N GLU A 83 14.37 -8.76 16.45
CA GLU A 83 14.14 -8.82 17.90
C GLU A 83 14.00 -10.25 18.41
N TYR A 84 13.23 -11.09 17.70
CA TYR A 84 12.91 -12.46 18.12
C TYR A 84 13.78 -13.52 17.46
N GLY A 85 14.59 -13.15 16.47
CA GLY A 85 15.51 -14.04 15.76
C GLY A 85 16.79 -14.33 16.53
N CYS A 86 17.59 -15.22 15.96
CA CYS A 86 18.91 -15.60 16.46
C CYS A 86 19.98 -15.30 15.41
N LEU A 87 21.16 -14.88 15.86
CA LEU A 87 22.31 -14.71 14.97
C LEU A 87 22.79 -16.09 14.51
N SER A 88 22.76 -16.30 13.20
CA SER A 88 23.32 -17.50 12.56
C SER A 88 24.85 -17.44 12.52
N LYS A 89 25.47 -18.59 12.24
CA LYS A 89 26.93 -18.74 12.07
C LYS A 89 27.48 -17.82 10.97
N ASP A 90 26.65 -17.49 9.99
CA ASP A 90 26.99 -16.61 8.87
C ASP A 90 26.86 -15.12 9.20
N GLY A 91 26.58 -14.76 10.47
CA GLY A 91 26.41 -13.38 10.92
C GLY A 91 25.08 -12.73 10.51
N ARG A 92 24.14 -13.51 9.95
CA ARG A 92 22.79 -13.05 9.60
C ARG A 92 21.78 -13.43 10.68
N VAL A 93 20.74 -12.61 10.86
CA VAL A 93 19.64 -12.97 11.77
C VAL A 93 18.69 -13.94 11.09
N THR A 94 18.33 -15.01 11.79
CA THR A 94 17.42 -16.06 11.32
C THR A 94 16.35 -16.34 12.36
N ILE A 95 15.14 -16.72 11.91
CA ILE A 95 14.04 -17.13 12.79
C ILE A 95 13.28 -18.28 12.12
N THR A 96 12.76 -19.22 12.90
CA THR A 96 11.87 -20.27 12.35
C THR A 96 10.49 -19.69 12.06
N PHE A 97 9.82 -20.19 11.02
CA PHE A 97 8.48 -19.75 10.65
C PHE A 97 7.47 -19.95 11.78
N GLY A 98 7.50 -21.09 12.47
CA GLY A 98 6.60 -21.36 13.58
C GLY A 98 6.74 -20.34 14.71
N LYS A 99 7.99 -19.99 15.09
CA LYS A 99 8.24 -18.96 16.11
C LYS A 99 7.74 -17.59 15.65
N LEU A 100 8.04 -17.21 14.42
CA LEU A 100 7.58 -15.94 13.86
C LEU A 100 6.04 -15.88 13.81
N PHE A 101 5.40 -16.97 13.40
CA PHE A 101 3.95 -17.08 13.32
C PHE A 101 3.29 -16.92 14.68
N THR A 102 3.82 -17.58 15.73
CA THR A 102 3.32 -17.44 17.11
C THR A 102 3.44 -16.00 17.63
N VAL A 103 4.53 -15.29 17.31
CA VAL A 103 4.67 -13.87 17.66
C VAL A 103 3.60 -13.04 16.93
N TYR A 104 3.37 -13.33 15.65
CA TYR A 104 2.41 -12.62 14.80
C TYR A 104 0.94 -12.95 15.07
N GLU A 105 0.62 -14.06 15.73
CA GLU A 105 -0.75 -14.46 16.05
C GLU A 105 -1.50 -13.37 16.83
N ASN A 106 -0.79 -12.62 17.69
CA ASN A 106 -1.35 -11.51 18.45
C ASN A 106 -1.17 -10.14 17.79
N ILE A 107 -0.50 -10.06 16.64
CA ILE A 107 -0.16 -8.82 15.93
C ILE A 107 -0.98 -8.68 14.65
N SER A 108 -0.92 -9.68 13.76
CA SER A 108 -1.52 -9.63 12.42
C SER A 108 -1.59 -11.02 11.78
N ASP A 109 -2.73 -11.33 11.17
CA ASP A 109 -3.01 -12.55 10.43
C ASP A 109 -2.36 -12.61 9.03
N LYS A 110 -1.59 -11.58 8.65
CA LYS A 110 -1.08 -11.39 7.28
C LYS A 110 0.39 -11.75 7.11
N VAL A 111 1.02 -12.42 8.10
CA VAL A 111 2.46 -12.65 8.13
C VAL A 111 3.00 -13.33 6.86
N VAL A 112 2.29 -14.32 6.32
CA VAL A 112 2.70 -15.03 5.09
C VAL A 112 2.71 -14.08 3.89
N GLY A 113 1.66 -13.27 3.72
CA GLY A 113 1.61 -12.26 2.66
C GLY A 113 2.71 -11.21 2.80
N MET A 114 3.02 -10.81 4.03
CA MET A 114 4.11 -9.88 4.33
C MET A 114 5.48 -10.47 4.02
N LEU A 115 5.72 -11.74 4.34
CA LEU A 115 6.94 -12.47 4.01
C LEU A 115 7.14 -12.56 2.49
N LEU A 116 6.08 -12.85 1.72
CA LEU A 116 6.15 -12.89 0.26
C LEU A 116 6.49 -11.53 -0.35
N CYS A 117 5.88 -10.46 0.15
CA CYS A 117 6.21 -9.10 -0.26
C CYS A 117 7.67 -8.76 0.10
N ALA A 118 8.09 -9.00 1.34
CA ALA A 118 9.45 -8.74 1.80
C ALA A 118 10.50 -9.53 0.98
N ARG A 119 10.18 -10.78 0.60
CA ARG A 119 11.02 -11.60 -0.30
C ARG A 119 11.15 -10.98 -1.68
N LYS A 120 10.05 -10.49 -2.26
CA LYS A 120 10.07 -9.78 -3.56
C LYS A 120 10.97 -8.53 -3.52
N HIS A 121 11.07 -7.87 -2.36
CA HIS A 121 11.95 -6.73 -2.12
C HIS A 121 13.35 -7.10 -1.61
N ARG A 122 13.71 -8.41 -1.61
CA ARG A 122 15.01 -8.94 -1.14
C ARG A 122 15.34 -8.54 0.31
N MET A 123 14.34 -8.43 1.16
CA MET A 123 14.50 -8.10 2.58
C MET A 123 14.67 -9.36 3.44
N VAL A 124 14.07 -10.46 3.01
CA VAL A 124 14.12 -11.78 3.66
C VAL A 124 14.30 -12.88 2.62
N CYS A 125 14.79 -14.04 3.06
CA CYS A 125 14.89 -15.26 2.27
C CYS A 125 14.38 -16.45 3.09
N PHE A 126 13.66 -17.36 2.44
CA PHE A 126 13.22 -18.63 3.02
C PHE A 126 12.96 -19.64 1.90
N GLU A 127 12.98 -20.93 2.23
CA GLU A 127 12.75 -22.02 1.28
C GLU A 127 11.26 -22.22 1.01
N GLY A 128 10.91 -22.56 -0.23
CA GLY A 128 9.54 -22.84 -0.66
C GLY A 128 8.81 -21.64 -1.28
N GLU A 129 7.65 -21.92 -1.89
CA GLU A 129 6.81 -20.89 -2.53
C GLU A 129 5.91 -20.18 -1.51
N MET A 130 5.37 -20.95 -0.55
CA MET A 130 4.42 -20.53 0.47
C MET A 130 4.67 -21.36 1.75
N LEU A 131 4.38 -20.79 2.91
CA LEU A 131 4.54 -21.43 4.22
C LEU A 131 3.19 -21.64 4.89
N PHE A 132 2.99 -22.83 5.45
CA PHE A 132 1.78 -23.26 6.12
C PHE A 132 2.09 -23.64 7.58
N GLN A 133 1.26 -23.15 8.51
CA GLN A 133 1.38 -23.45 9.93
C GLN A 133 1.34 -24.97 10.18
N ARG A 134 2.10 -25.46 11.16
CA ARG A 134 2.25 -26.88 11.56
C ARG A 134 2.97 -27.77 10.55
N ARG A 135 3.06 -27.35 9.29
CA ARG A 135 3.79 -28.08 8.23
C ARG A 135 5.20 -27.52 8.07
N ASP A 136 5.31 -26.20 7.97
CA ASP A 136 6.54 -25.51 7.60
C ASP A 136 7.13 -24.74 8.78
N ASP A 137 6.77 -25.10 10.02
CA ASP A 137 7.14 -24.37 11.23
C ASP A 137 8.66 -24.31 11.45
N ASP A 138 9.39 -25.34 10.99
CA ASP A 138 10.85 -25.43 11.10
C ASP A 138 11.60 -24.68 9.98
N VAL A 139 10.90 -24.13 8.98
CA VAL A 139 11.54 -23.39 7.88
C VAL A 139 12.21 -22.13 8.42
N LEU A 140 13.48 -21.97 8.09
CA LEU A 140 14.27 -20.82 8.48
C LEU A 140 14.01 -19.63 7.55
N ILE A 141 13.68 -18.51 8.17
CA ILE A 141 13.54 -17.20 7.54
C ILE A 141 14.78 -16.39 7.90
N THR A 142 15.58 -16.07 6.88
CA THR A 142 16.82 -15.31 7.00
C THR A 142 16.58 -13.85 6.65
N LEU A 143 16.95 -12.95 7.54
CA LEU A 143 16.94 -11.52 7.29
C LEU A 143 18.14 -11.15 6.40
N LEU A 144 17.86 -10.46 5.29
CA LEU A 144 18.89 -10.09 4.32
C LEU A 144 19.48 -8.69 4.56
N LEU A 145 18.71 -7.81 5.19
CA LEU A 145 19.10 -6.43 5.48
C LEU A 145 20.00 -6.35 6.71
N SER A 146 20.94 -5.40 6.69
CA SER A 146 21.72 -5.02 7.88
C SER A 146 20.90 -4.14 8.82
N ASP A 147 21.37 -3.98 10.06
CA ASP A 147 20.66 -3.16 11.03
C ASP A 147 20.63 -1.67 10.64
N GLU A 148 21.74 -1.19 10.07
CA GLU A 148 21.89 0.18 9.60
C GLU A 148 20.93 0.45 8.44
N GLU A 149 20.77 -0.50 7.52
CA GLU A 149 19.84 -0.38 6.40
C GLU A 149 18.39 -0.32 6.85
N ILE A 150 18.02 -1.15 7.84
CA ILE A 150 16.66 -1.16 8.40
C ILE A 150 16.37 0.21 9.03
N GLN A 151 17.29 0.74 9.84
CA GLN A 151 17.09 2.04 10.48
C GLN A 151 17.05 3.21 9.49
N HIS A 152 17.94 3.19 8.50
CA HIS A 152 17.92 4.21 7.44
C HIS A 152 16.55 4.23 6.72
N ARG A 153 16.01 3.05 6.37
CA ARG A 153 14.70 2.94 5.71
C ARG A 153 13.54 3.38 6.61
N ILE A 154 13.62 3.11 7.90
CA ILE A 154 12.60 3.55 8.87
C ILE A 154 12.59 5.07 8.97
N ASN A 155 13.76 5.69 9.09
CA ASN A 155 13.89 7.14 9.20
C ASN A 155 13.35 7.82 7.94
N ALA A 156 13.70 7.32 6.75
CA ALA A 156 13.21 7.83 5.48
C ALA A 156 11.67 7.73 5.28
N ILE A 157 10.95 6.93 6.08
CA ILE A 157 9.48 6.80 6.00
C ILE A 157 8.77 7.69 7.03
N LYS A 158 9.46 8.05 8.12
CA LYS A 158 8.96 8.96 9.15
C LYS A 158 8.89 10.40 8.63
N ASP A 159 9.79 10.75 7.70
CA ASP A 159 9.74 11.98 6.91
C ASP A 159 8.67 11.91 5.80
#